data_AF-A0A372KBD4-F1
#
_entry.id   AF-A0A372KBD4-F1
#
_cell.length_a   1.000
_cell.length_b   1.000
_cell.length_c   1.000
_cell.angle_alpha   90.00
_cell.angle_beta   90.00
_cell.angle_gamma   90.00
#
_symmetry.space_group_name_H-M   'P 1'
#
loop_
_entity.id
_entity.type
_entity.pdbx_description
1 polymer ?
#
loop_
_entity_poly.entity_id
_entity_poly.type
_entity_poly.pdbx_seq_one_letter_code
_entity_poly.pdbx_strand_id
1 'polypeptide(L)'
;MPEHFYAREPGGADAVIEPRLNRLVELRIGGDIPGLAMENLTNFAFIPAQTRRIITGALLLACLVLLTGIAAMIVMNRATYLSTVLDLTKLAFYGLGIWVFLLYNSRTLSTEQLLSRTEAFLTKEVTRTLSLIERPAGRFGEPSADIRLPARVTTLPSETRIQCYYEIASQQLGALRLHIQCNVSRMLVVYFLDPELAEQHGEIQKNTITGAESAGWKSHMYGVKKADFLVDAPEYYELMFERTLERDFLFSSSEQLFIANDIAMMTRSIMLERHRFSGEARPSQCASECDV
;
A
#
# COMPACT_ATOMS: atom_id res chain seq x y z
N MET A 1 -7.58 36.87 46.06
CA MET A 1 -7.81 38.25 46.53
C MET A 1 -7.74 38.30 48.04
N PRO A 2 -6.79 39.03 48.65
CA PRO A 2 -5.65 39.76 48.04
C PRO A 2 -4.59 38.89 47.33
N GLU A 3 -3.46 39.50 46.96
CA GLU A 3 -2.47 39.06 45.95
C GLU A 3 -1.00 39.41 46.37
N HIS A 4 -0.07 39.55 45.40
CA HIS A 4 1.37 39.89 45.48
C HIS A 4 2.33 38.69 45.73
N PHE A 5 3.61 38.68 45.30
CA PHE A 5 4.48 39.78 44.81
C PHE A 5 5.22 39.49 43.47
N TYR A 6 5.81 40.56 42.91
CA TYR A 6 6.53 40.74 41.62
C TYR A 6 7.81 39.88 41.45
N ALA A 7 8.58 39.85 40.35
CA ALA A 7 8.78 40.75 39.19
C ALA A 7 9.13 39.93 37.89
N ARG A 8 9.43 40.41 36.66
CA ARG A 8 9.99 41.67 36.07
C ARG A 8 11.49 41.91 36.37
N GLU A 9 12.36 42.47 35.51
CA GLU A 9 12.31 42.99 34.11
C GLU A 9 13.51 42.41 33.30
N PRO A 10 14.28 43.18 32.49
CA PRO A 10 14.01 43.72 31.14
C PRO A 10 14.54 42.76 30.03
N GLY A 11 14.36 42.94 28.72
CA GLY A 11 14.39 44.16 27.91
C GLY A 11 15.74 44.27 27.18
N GLY A 12 15.76 43.98 25.88
CA GLY A 12 16.96 44.02 25.04
C GLY A 12 16.60 44.04 23.55
N ALA A 13 16.96 45.12 22.87
CA ALA A 13 16.66 45.35 21.45
C ALA A 13 17.94 45.37 20.60
N ASP A 14 17.76 45.50 19.29
CA ASP A 14 18.75 45.89 18.28
C ASP A 14 19.99 45.01 18.06
N ALA A 15 19.88 44.13 17.06
CA ALA A 15 21.02 43.61 16.30
C ALA A 15 20.62 43.32 14.83
N VAL A 16 20.48 44.38 14.01
CA VAL A 16 20.21 44.24 12.56
C VAL A 16 21.47 43.82 11.83
N ILE A 17 21.57 42.54 11.45
CA ILE A 17 22.60 42.03 10.53
C ILE A 17 21.98 41.03 9.53
N GLU A 18 21.44 41.52 8.42
CA GLU A 18 21.60 40.81 7.14
C GLU A 18 22.96 41.18 6.56
N PRO A 19 23.66 40.24 5.90
CA PRO A 19 23.89 40.49 4.48
C PRO A 19 23.81 39.24 3.58
N ARG A 20 22.91 39.28 2.61
CA ARG A 20 23.17 38.98 1.18
C ARG A 20 24.10 37.79 0.87
N LEU A 21 23.62 36.56 1.02
CA LEU A 21 24.12 35.39 0.27
C LEU A 21 23.02 34.33 0.17
N ASN A 22 22.29 34.34 -0.96
CA ASN A 22 21.45 33.25 -1.54
C ASN A 22 20.41 33.74 -2.56
N ARG A 23 20.16 35.06 -2.70
CA ARG A 23 19.44 35.60 -3.88
C ARG A 23 20.45 35.84 -5.00
N LEU A 24 20.12 35.36 -6.21
CA LEU A 24 21.02 35.00 -7.33
C LEU A 24 21.62 33.59 -7.15
N VAL A 25 21.25 32.56 -7.94
CA VAL A 25 20.38 32.55 -9.13
C VAL A 25 19.43 31.34 -9.10
N GLU A 26 18.23 31.55 -8.54
CA GLU A 26 17.06 30.80 -9.01
C GLU A 26 16.72 31.30 -10.41
N LEU A 27 17.29 30.64 -11.43
CA LEU A 27 16.91 30.87 -12.82
C LEU A 27 15.54 30.22 -13.05
N ARG A 28 14.51 30.92 -12.58
CA ARG A 28 13.10 30.57 -12.63
C ARG A 28 12.68 30.45 -14.10
N ILE A 29 12.84 29.26 -14.68
CA ILE A 29 12.18 28.86 -15.93
C ILE A 29 10.69 28.70 -15.62
N GLY A 30 10.02 29.85 -15.45
CA GLY A 30 8.60 29.99 -15.17
C GLY A 30 7.77 29.71 -16.41
N GLY A 31 7.87 28.48 -16.92
CA GLY A 31 6.81 27.89 -17.71
C GLY A 31 5.87 27.18 -16.74
N ASP A 32 4.79 27.83 -16.33
CA ASP A 32 3.70 27.18 -15.61
C ASP A 32 3.02 26.18 -16.56
N ILE A 33 3.56 24.97 -16.64
CA ILE A 33 2.93 23.84 -17.35
C ILE A 33 1.61 23.56 -16.60
N PRO A 34 0.45 23.78 -17.23
CA PRO A 34 -0.80 23.85 -16.49
C PRO A 34 -1.15 22.50 -15.85
N GLY A 35 -1.41 22.47 -14.54
CA GLY A 35 -1.78 21.24 -13.82
C GLY A 35 -3.00 20.51 -14.40
N LEU A 36 -3.90 21.27 -15.04
CA LEU A 36 -5.03 20.78 -15.85
C LEU A 36 -4.62 19.80 -16.96
N ALA A 37 -3.38 19.84 -17.45
CA ALA A 37 -2.86 18.87 -18.41
C ALA A 37 -2.54 17.52 -17.76
N MET A 38 -2.01 17.50 -16.53
CA MET A 38 -1.63 16.26 -15.84
C MET A 38 -2.84 15.44 -15.38
N GLU A 39 -3.90 16.09 -14.90
CA GLU A 39 -5.14 15.39 -14.53
C GLU A 39 -5.76 14.70 -15.76
N ASN A 40 -5.82 15.39 -16.90
CA ASN A 40 -6.29 14.82 -18.17
C ASN A 40 -5.38 13.73 -18.75
N LEU A 41 -4.06 13.75 -18.47
CA LEU A 41 -3.15 12.69 -18.90
C LEU A 41 -3.48 11.33 -18.28
N THR A 42 -4.15 11.28 -17.12
CA THR A 42 -4.58 10.00 -16.51
C THR A 42 -5.60 9.25 -17.38
N ASN A 43 -6.43 9.95 -18.16
CA ASN A 43 -7.39 9.33 -19.08
C ASN A 43 -6.74 8.67 -20.31
N PHE A 44 -5.49 9.03 -20.64
CA PHE A 44 -4.74 8.36 -21.72
C PHE A 44 -4.27 6.94 -21.33
N ALA A 45 -4.41 6.53 -20.07
CA ALA A 45 -4.14 5.16 -19.62
C ALA A 45 -5.08 4.12 -20.28
N PHE A 46 -6.24 4.52 -20.81
CA PHE A 46 -7.24 3.61 -21.38
C PHE A 46 -7.14 3.37 -22.89
N ILE A 47 -6.07 3.80 -23.58
CA ILE A 47 -5.93 3.56 -25.03
C ILE A 47 -5.79 2.05 -25.33
N PRO A 48 -6.69 1.44 -26.13
CA PRO A 48 -6.61 0.02 -26.47
C PRO A 48 -5.28 -0.37 -27.14
N ALA A 49 -4.85 -1.61 -26.92
CA ALA A 49 -3.58 -2.11 -27.47
C ALA A 49 -3.53 -2.04 -29.02
N GLN A 50 -4.68 -2.21 -29.69
CA GLN A 50 -4.79 -2.02 -31.14
C GLN A 50 -4.54 -0.56 -31.54
N THR A 51 -5.23 0.39 -30.91
CA THR A 51 -5.06 1.84 -31.16
C THR A 51 -3.63 2.31 -30.91
N ARG A 52 -2.98 1.80 -29.84
CA ARG A 52 -1.54 2.06 -29.59
C ARG A 52 -0.64 1.57 -30.73
N ARG A 53 -0.89 0.37 -31.28
CA ARG A 53 -0.15 -0.14 -32.45
C ARG A 53 -0.39 0.72 -33.70
N ILE A 54 -1.63 1.14 -33.95
CA ILE A 54 -2.00 1.99 -35.10
C ILE A 54 -1.30 3.35 -35.04
N ILE A 55 -1.36 4.05 -33.91
CA ILE A 55 -0.71 5.36 -33.74
C ILE A 55 0.82 5.24 -33.88
N THR A 56 1.42 4.22 -33.28
CA THR A 56 2.87 3.96 -33.39
C THR A 56 3.27 3.68 -34.85
N GLY A 57 2.51 2.85 -35.56
CA GLY A 57 2.75 2.55 -36.97
C GLY A 57 2.59 3.77 -37.87
N ALA A 58 1.58 4.61 -37.63
CA ALA A 58 1.36 5.84 -38.38
C ALA A 58 2.48 6.87 -38.17
N LEU A 59 2.96 7.05 -36.93
CA LEU A 59 4.09 7.94 -36.64
C LEU A 59 5.40 7.44 -37.26
N LEU A 60 5.69 6.14 -37.17
CA LEU A 60 6.86 5.54 -37.81
C LEU A 60 6.81 5.64 -39.35
N LEU A 61 5.64 5.41 -39.95
CA LEU A 61 5.44 5.56 -41.39
C LEU A 61 5.62 7.03 -41.83
N ALA A 62 5.07 7.99 -41.07
CA ALA A 62 5.28 9.41 -41.34
C ALA A 62 6.77 9.81 -41.27
N CYS A 63 7.49 9.34 -40.26
CA CYS A 63 8.95 9.54 -40.15
C CYS A 63 9.69 8.92 -41.36
N LEU A 64 9.32 7.71 -41.79
CA LEU A 64 9.92 7.03 -42.94
C LEU A 64 9.68 7.78 -44.26
N VAL A 65 8.47 8.27 -44.49
CA VAL A 65 8.10 9.06 -45.69
C VAL A 65 8.84 10.40 -45.71
N LEU A 66 8.99 11.05 -44.56
CA LEU A 66 9.76 12.31 -44.46
C LEU A 66 11.25 12.10 -44.68
N LEU A 67 11.85 11.04 -44.11
CA LEU A 67 13.26 10.70 -44.30
C LEU A 67 13.59 10.30 -45.76
N THR A 68 12.72 9.51 -46.40
CA THR A 68 12.88 9.18 -47.83
C THR A 68 12.65 10.41 -48.72
N GLY A 69 11.74 11.30 -48.35
CA GLY A 69 11.56 12.62 -48.97
C GLY A 69 12.83 13.49 -48.90
N ILE A 70 13.49 13.57 -47.74
CA ILE A 70 14.78 14.27 -47.59
C ILE A 70 15.83 13.67 -48.53
N ALA A 71 15.99 12.34 -48.51
CA ALA A 71 16.98 11.65 -49.35
C ALA A 71 16.75 11.90 -50.86
N ALA A 72 15.49 11.79 -51.32
CA ALA A 72 15.13 12.10 -52.71
C ALA A 72 15.40 13.57 -53.08
N MET A 73 15.10 14.51 -52.19
CA MET A 73 15.30 15.94 -52.44
C MET A 73 16.77 16.36 -52.47
N ILE A 74 17.63 15.66 -51.72
CA ILE A 74 19.10 15.77 -51.82
C ILE A 74 19.58 15.25 -53.18
N VAL A 75 19.16 14.05 -53.60
CA VAL A 75 19.53 13.46 -54.90
C VAL A 75 19.04 14.33 -56.07
N MET A 76 17.87 14.95 -55.96
CA MET A 76 17.31 15.86 -56.97
C MET A 76 17.84 17.31 -56.88
N ASN A 77 18.75 17.61 -55.93
CA ASN A 77 19.32 18.94 -55.69
C ASN A 77 18.27 20.08 -55.53
N ARG A 78 17.12 19.79 -54.90
CA ARG A 78 15.99 20.75 -54.76
C ARG A 78 16.04 21.53 -53.45
N ALA A 79 17.11 22.31 -53.25
CA ALA A 79 17.39 23.03 -52.01
C ALA A 79 16.23 23.91 -51.48
N THR A 80 15.45 24.54 -52.36
CA THR A 80 14.37 25.50 -52.03
C THR A 80 13.31 24.98 -51.04
N TYR A 81 13.08 23.66 -50.99
CA TYR A 81 12.07 23.05 -50.13
C TYR A 81 12.67 22.26 -48.95
N LEU A 82 14.00 22.14 -48.88
CA LEU A 82 14.68 21.26 -47.93
C LEU A 82 14.46 21.68 -46.47
N SER A 83 14.41 22.98 -46.20
CA SER A 83 14.08 23.54 -44.87
C SER A 83 12.71 23.10 -44.39
N THR A 84 11.67 23.28 -45.20
CA THR A 84 10.29 22.91 -44.86
C THR A 84 10.15 21.42 -44.55
N VAL A 85 10.82 20.54 -45.31
CA VAL A 85 10.79 19.09 -45.05
C VAL A 85 11.57 18.75 -43.77
N LEU A 86 12.70 19.42 -43.51
CA LEU A 86 13.46 19.24 -42.26
C LEU A 86 12.64 19.68 -41.03
N ASP A 87 11.89 20.78 -41.10
CA ASP A 87 11.07 21.26 -39.97
C ASP A 87 9.85 20.37 -39.72
N LEU A 88 9.19 19.87 -40.78
CA LEU A 88 8.18 18.80 -40.67
C LEU A 88 8.78 17.52 -40.05
N THR A 89 10.02 17.18 -40.38
CA THR A 89 10.73 16.01 -39.83
C THR A 89 11.04 16.19 -38.34
N LYS A 90 11.49 17.39 -37.90
CA LYS A 90 11.65 17.71 -36.47
C LYS A 90 10.32 17.56 -35.73
N LEU A 91 9.23 18.10 -36.28
CA LEU A 91 7.90 18.00 -35.68
C LEU A 91 7.42 16.54 -35.54
N ALA A 92 7.66 15.71 -36.55
CA ALA A 92 7.38 14.27 -36.49
C ALA A 92 8.21 13.56 -35.40
N PHE A 93 9.50 13.88 -35.26
CA PHE A 93 10.35 13.35 -34.18
C PHE A 93 9.92 13.83 -32.78
N TYR A 94 9.48 15.08 -32.61
CA TYR A 94 8.92 15.54 -31.34
C TYR A 94 7.61 14.82 -31.00
N GLY A 95 6.73 14.62 -31.98
CA GLY A 95 5.51 13.82 -31.82
C GLY A 95 5.81 12.36 -31.44
N LEU A 96 6.80 11.74 -32.09
CA LEU A 96 7.29 10.40 -31.75
C LEU A 96 7.88 10.35 -30.33
N GLY A 97 8.68 11.34 -29.93
CA GLY A 97 9.27 11.42 -28.59
C GLY A 97 8.22 11.55 -27.48
N ILE A 98 7.25 12.43 -27.66
CA ILE A 98 6.09 12.56 -26.76
C ILE A 98 5.29 11.26 -26.72
N TRP A 99 5.04 10.63 -27.87
CA TRP A 99 4.32 9.36 -27.93
C TRP A 99 5.06 8.21 -27.23
N VAL A 100 6.39 8.11 -27.37
CA VAL A 100 7.21 7.11 -26.66
C VAL A 100 7.23 7.38 -25.15
N PHE A 101 7.31 8.64 -24.72
CA PHE A 101 7.17 9.01 -23.30
C PHE A 101 5.79 8.62 -22.76
N LEU A 102 4.72 8.92 -23.50
CA LEU A 102 3.35 8.50 -23.15
C LEU A 102 3.22 6.98 -23.10
N LEU A 103 3.80 6.21 -24.03
CA LEU A 103 3.79 4.75 -23.99
C LEU A 103 4.59 4.16 -22.81
N TYR A 104 5.68 4.82 -22.41
CA TYR A 104 6.47 4.40 -21.25
C TYR A 104 5.70 4.64 -19.94
N ASN A 105 5.02 5.77 -19.82
CA ASN A 105 4.20 6.10 -18.65
C ASN A 105 2.87 5.32 -18.63
N SER A 106 2.22 5.15 -19.78
CA SER A 106 1.03 4.31 -19.98
C SER A 106 1.37 2.81 -20.13
N ARG A 107 2.27 2.33 -19.27
CA ARG A 107 2.47 0.88 -19.02
C ARG A 107 1.25 0.33 -18.29
N THR A 108 0.15 0.21 -19.03
CA THR A 108 -1.04 -0.56 -18.64
C THR A 108 -0.60 -1.98 -18.32
N LEU A 109 -0.45 -2.27 -17.03
CA LEU A 109 -0.03 -3.56 -16.54
C LEU A 109 -1.02 -4.63 -17.02
N SER A 110 -0.50 -5.80 -17.43
CA SER A 110 -1.39 -6.93 -17.69
C SER A 110 -2.12 -7.28 -16.38
N THR A 111 -3.39 -7.67 -16.47
CA THR A 111 -4.13 -8.21 -15.31
C THR A 111 -3.35 -9.38 -14.68
N GLU A 112 -2.71 -10.20 -15.51
CA GLU A 112 -1.77 -11.27 -15.13
C GLU A 112 -0.58 -10.77 -14.30
N GLN A 113 -0.01 -9.60 -14.64
CA GLN A 113 1.09 -9.00 -13.89
C GLN A 113 0.64 -8.42 -12.55
N LEU A 114 -0.54 -7.78 -12.51
CA LEU A 114 -1.15 -7.31 -11.26
C LEU A 114 -1.51 -8.49 -10.34
N LEU A 115 -2.04 -9.59 -10.90
CA LEU A 115 -2.32 -10.82 -10.18
C LEU A 115 -1.03 -11.42 -9.63
N SER A 116 -0.03 -11.71 -10.47
CA SER A 116 1.26 -12.28 -10.03
C SER A 116 1.99 -11.42 -8.99
N ARG A 117 1.89 -10.08 -9.08
CA ARG A 117 2.42 -9.16 -8.06
C ARG A 117 1.64 -9.21 -6.75
N THR A 118 0.31 -9.28 -6.82
CA THR A 118 -0.55 -9.42 -5.63
C THR A 118 -0.31 -10.75 -4.92
N GLU A 119 -0.18 -11.84 -5.68
CA GLU A 119 0.17 -13.17 -5.17
C GLU A 119 1.55 -13.13 -4.49
N ALA A 120 2.56 -12.56 -5.15
CA ALA A 120 3.90 -12.46 -4.57
C ALA A 120 3.93 -11.60 -3.29
N PHE A 121 3.20 -10.49 -3.25
CA PHE A 121 3.09 -9.63 -2.06
C PHE A 121 2.47 -10.40 -0.88
N LEU A 122 1.31 -11.03 -1.09
CA LEU A 122 0.60 -11.76 -0.05
C LEU A 122 1.38 -13.01 0.40
N THR A 123 1.77 -13.87 -0.54
CA THR A 123 2.45 -15.15 -0.20
C THR A 123 3.84 -14.98 0.36
N LYS A 124 4.57 -13.89 0.04
CA LYS A 124 5.96 -13.69 0.48
C LYS A 124 6.10 -12.59 1.52
N GLU A 125 5.83 -11.32 1.19
CA GLU A 125 6.13 -10.23 2.12
C GLU A 125 5.17 -10.20 3.32
N VAL A 126 3.87 -10.43 3.12
CA VAL A 126 2.94 -10.51 4.27
C VAL A 126 3.24 -11.75 5.13
N THR A 127 3.43 -12.93 4.54
CA THR A 127 3.85 -14.14 5.29
C THR A 127 5.15 -13.92 6.06
N ARG A 128 6.14 -13.26 5.44
CA ARG A 128 7.42 -12.91 6.06
C ARG A 128 7.23 -12.02 7.27
N THR A 129 6.49 -10.91 7.15
CA THR A 129 6.29 -9.99 8.27
C THR A 129 5.43 -10.62 9.38
N LEU A 130 4.43 -11.43 9.04
CA LEU A 130 3.68 -12.25 10.02
C LEU A 130 4.61 -13.25 10.76
N SER A 131 5.60 -13.85 10.08
CA SER A 131 6.58 -14.74 10.72
C SER A 131 7.59 -14.02 11.63
N LEU A 132 7.67 -12.68 11.56
CA LEU A 132 8.47 -11.85 12.46
C LEU A 132 7.68 -11.37 13.69
N ILE A 133 6.40 -11.77 13.83
CA ILE A 133 5.65 -11.56 15.07
C ILE A 133 6.24 -12.47 16.15
N GLU A 134 7.01 -11.85 17.03
CA GLU A 134 7.40 -12.41 18.33
C GLU A 134 6.16 -12.84 19.12
N ARG A 135 6.28 -13.90 19.90
CA ARG A 135 5.23 -14.25 20.88
C ARG A 135 4.97 -13.09 21.83
N PRO A 136 3.77 -12.98 22.42
CA PRO A 136 3.63 -12.38 23.74
C PRO A 136 4.68 -13.01 24.66
N ALA A 137 5.63 -12.20 25.14
CA ALA A 137 6.54 -12.66 26.17
C ALA A 137 5.73 -13.02 27.42
N GLY A 138 6.23 -13.97 28.20
CA GLY A 138 5.76 -14.16 29.57
C GLY A 138 6.02 -12.90 30.40
N ARG A 139 5.63 -12.96 31.68
CA ARG A 139 5.70 -11.84 32.64
C ARG A 139 6.98 -11.01 32.48
N PHE A 140 6.84 -9.68 32.45
CA PHE A 140 7.93 -8.70 32.36
C PHE A 140 9.21 -9.16 33.06
N GLY A 141 10.22 -9.57 32.28
CA GLY A 141 11.49 -10.08 32.78
C GLY A 141 11.88 -11.47 32.26
N GLU A 142 10.93 -12.28 31.78
CA GLU A 142 11.29 -13.52 31.08
C GLU A 142 11.99 -13.23 29.73
N PRO A 143 13.14 -13.86 29.43
CA PRO A 143 13.79 -13.69 28.14
C PRO A 143 12.91 -14.33 27.06
N SER A 144 12.37 -13.50 26.15
CA SER A 144 11.64 -13.99 24.99
C SER A 144 12.60 -14.80 24.11
N ALA A 145 12.56 -16.13 24.25
CA ALA A 145 13.19 -17.02 23.29
C ALA A 145 12.67 -16.69 21.88
N ASP A 146 13.57 -16.63 20.89
CA ASP A 146 13.34 -16.10 19.53
C ASP A 146 12.49 -17.04 18.65
N ILE A 147 11.36 -17.47 19.20
CA ILE A 147 10.46 -18.49 18.67
C ILE A 147 9.41 -17.80 17.80
N ARG A 148 9.85 -17.45 16.59
CA ARG A 148 8.99 -17.01 15.48
C ARG A 148 7.78 -17.90 15.33
N LEU A 149 6.61 -17.28 15.18
CA LEU A 149 5.35 -17.99 14.99
C LEU A 149 5.28 -18.53 13.54
N PRO A 150 5.04 -19.84 13.34
CA PRO A 150 4.91 -20.40 12.00
C PRO A 150 3.57 -19.98 11.39
N ALA A 151 3.60 -18.92 10.58
CA ALA A 151 2.49 -18.54 9.71
C ALA A 151 2.45 -19.49 8.49
N ARG A 152 1.36 -20.26 8.36
CA ARG A 152 1.02 -20.99 7.13
C ARG A 152 0.16 -20.09 6.24
N VAL A 153 0.38 -20.13 4.92
CA VAL A 153 -0.45 -19.43 3.94
C VAL A 153 -0.99 -20.41 2.91
N THR A 154 -2.29 -20.28 2.62
CA THR A 154 -3.01 -21.03 1.58
C THR A 154 -3.63 -20.03 0.62
N THR A 155 -3.23 -20.07 -0.65
CA THR A 155 -3.86 -19.29 -1.73
C THR A 155 -5.17 -19.95 -2.14
N LEU A 156 -6.27 -19.18 -2.18
CA LEU A 156 -7.44 -19.57 -2.97
C LEU A 156 -7.47 -18.71 -4.24
N PRO A 157 -7.18 -19.30 -5.43
CA PRO A 157 -7.21 -18.58 -6.68
C PRO A 157 -8.67 -18.28 -7.09
N SER A 158 -8.93 -17.04 -7.51
CA SER A 158 -10.16 -16.65 -8.18
C SER A 158 -9.80 -15.86 -9.43
N GLU A 159 -10.57 -16.04 -10.52
CA GLU A 159 -10.28 -15.44 -11.84
C GLU A 159 -10.16 -13.91 -11.83
N THR A 160 -10.72 -13.25 -10.81
CA THR A 160 -10.77 -11.78 -10.70
C THR A 160 -10.14 -11.23 -9.41
N ARG A 161 -9.71 -12.08 -8.46
CA ARG A 161 -9.24 -11.68 -7.12
C ARG A 161 -8.23 -12.68 -6.59
N ILE A 162 -7.28 -12.21 -5.79
CA ILE A 162 -6.42 -13.11 -5.01
C ILE A 162 -6.80 -13.01 -3.54
N GLN A 163 -7.09 -14.17 -2.97
CA GLN A 163 -7.39 -14.39 -1.57
C GLN A 163 -6.30 -15.28 -0.97
N CYS A 164 -5.80 -14.91 0.19
CA CYS A 164 -4.82 -15.68 0.94
C CYS A 164 -5.34 -15.88 2.37
N TYR A 165 -5.39 -17.14 2.78
CA TYR A 165 -5.82 -17.56 4.10
C TYR A 165 -4.59 -17.92 4.91
N TYR A 166 -4.47 -17.37 6.11
CA TYR A 166 -3.31 -17.55 6.96
C TYR A 166 -3.72 -18.19 8.28
N GLU A 167 -2.95 -19.17 8.71
CA GLU A 167 -3.08 -19.80 10.01
C GLU A 167 -1.78 -19.58 10.79
N ILE A 168 -1.86 -18.82 11.88
CA ILE A 168 -0.73 -18.48 12.75
C ILE A 168 -0.88 -19.32 14.02
N ALA A 169 -0.06 -20.36 14.14
CA ALA A 169 -0.17 -21.32 15.24
C ALA A 169 0.56 -20.83 16.50
N SER A 170 -0.18 -20.46 17.55
CA SER A 170 0.35 -20.21 18.89
C SER A 170 0.18 -21.44 19.78
N GLN A 171 1.26 -21.86 20.45
CA GLN A 171 1.21 -22.95 21.43
C GLN A 171 0.39 -22.63 22.69
N GLN A 172 0.13 -21.34 22.96
CA GLN A 172 -0.58 -20.87 24.16
C GLN A 172 -2.05 -20.47 23.89
N LEU A 173 -2.39 -20.14 22.63
CA LEU A 173 -3.68 -19.54 22.25
C LEU A 173 -4.38 -20.31 21.12
N GLY A 174 -3.86 -21.49 20.75
CA GLY A 174 -4.26 -22.20 19.54
C GLY A 174 -3.91 -21.43 18.27
N ALA A 175 -4.59 -21.74 17.17
CA ALA A 175 -4.45 -20.99 15.93
C ALA A 175 -5.17 -19.64 16.01
N LEU A 176 -4.55 -18.59 15.50
CA LEU A 176 -5.26 -17.41 14.98
C LEU A 176 -5.43 -17.62 13.47
N ARG A 177 -6.66 -17.43 12.98
CA ARG A 177 -7.00 -17.54 11.56
C ARG A 177 -7.35 -16.16 11.02
N LEU A 178 -6.77 -15.81 9.88
CA LEU A 178 -7.08 -14.56 9.17
C LEU A 178 -7.13 -14.77 7.65
N HIS A 179 -7.95 -13.99 6.98
CA HIS A 179 -8.11 -13.99 5.52
C HIS A 179 -7.77 -12.59 4.99
N ILE A 180 -6.89 -12.52 3.99
CA ILE A 180 -6.54 -11.28 3.32
C ILE A 180 -6.95 -11.37 1.85
N GLN A 181 -7.78 -10.42 1.43
CA GLN A 181 -8.15 -10.23 0.03
C GLN A 181 -7.59 -8.91 -0.46
N CYS A 182 -6.88 -8.93 -1.59
CA CYS A 182 -6.44 -7.73 -2.29
C CYS A 182 -7.14 -7.63 -3.66
N ASN A 183 -7.76 -6.47 -3.92
CA ASN A 183 -8.39 -6.15 -5.19
C ASN A 183 -7.85 -4.80 -5.71
N VAL A 184 -6.66 -4.85 -6.31
CA VAL A 184 -5.91 -3.76 -6.97
C VAL A 184 -5.60 -2.54 -6.08
N SER A 185 -6.62 -1.82 -5.60
CA SER A 185 -6.49 -0.65 -4.72
C SER A 185 -7.38 -0.72 -3.47
N ARG A 186 -7.98 -1.88 -3.17
CA ARG A 186 -8.76 -2.12 -1.94
C ARG A 186 -8.26 -3.41 -1.29
N MET A 187 -7.86 -3.32 -0.02
CA MET A 187 -7.41 -4.44 0.79
C MET A 187 -8.38 -4.69 1.94
N LEU A 188 -8.69 -5.96 2.18
CA LEU A 188 -9.51 -6.42 3.29
C LEU A 188 -8.69 -7.44 4.09
N VAL A 189 -8.67 -7.29 5.43
CA VAL A 189 -8.06 -8.22 6.38
C VAL A 189 -9.14 -8.63 7.37
N VAL A 190 -9.56 -9.89 7.32
CA VAL A 190 -10.61 -10.45 8.21
C VAL A 190 -9.95 -11.37 9.21
N TYR A 191 -10.14 -11.11 10.50
CA TYR A 191 -9.73 -12.01 11.58
C TYR A 191 -10.94 -12.82 12.05
N PHE A 192 -10.75 -14.13 12.20
CA PHE A 192 -11.76 -15.04 12.71
C PHE A 192 -11.51 -15.28 14.19
N LEU A 193 -12.41 -14.76 15.02
CA LEU A 193 -12.33 -14.76 16.49
C LEU A 193 -13.35 -15.73 17.09
N ASP A 194 -13.08 -16.17 18.32
CA ASP A 194 -13.89 -17.16 19.03
C ASP A 194 -15.32 -16.64 19.25
N PRO A 195 -16.38 -17.36 18.81
CA PRO A 195 -17.75 -16.83 18.77
C PRO A 195 -18.36 -16.62 20.16
N GLU A 196 -17.89 -17.35 21.18
CA GLU A 196 -18.36 -17.27 22.57
C GLU A 196 -18.14 -15.88 23.19
N LEU A 197 -17.20 -15.09 22.67
CA LEU A 197 -16.86 -13.75 23.15
C LEU A 197 -17.40 -12.64 22.23
N ALA A 198 -18.35 -12.94 21.33
CA ALA A 198 -18.90 -12.02 20.33
C ALA A 198 -19.34 -10.64 20.87
N GLU A 199 -19.98 -10.60 22.05
CA GLU A 199 -20.42 -9.34 22.67
C GLU A 199 -19.26 -8.56 23.31
N GLN A 200 -18.18 -9.24 23.70
CA GLN A 200 -17.03 -8.65 24.37
C GLN A 200 -15.96 -8.18 23.38
N HIS A 201 -15.87 -8.78 22.19
CA HIS A 201 -14.81 -8.49 21.19
C HIS A 201 -14.67 -7.00 20.85
N GLY A 202 -15.75 -6.22 20.88
CA GLY A 202 -15.70 -4.77 20.64
C GLY A 202 -14.90 -3.97 21.69
N GLU A 203 -14.93 -4.39 22.97
CA GLU A 203 -14.10 -3.79 24.02
C GLU A 203 -12.74 -4.50 24.15
N ILE A 204 -12.69 -5.83 23.93
CA ILE A 204 -11.43 -6.61 23.91
C ILE A 204 -10.46 -6.05 22.87
N GLN A 205 -10.93 -5.79 21.65
CA GLN A 205 -10.12 -5.40 20.49
C GLN A 205 -10.02 -3.88 20.32
N LYS A 206 -10.44 -3.09 21.32
CA LYS A 206 -10.63 -1.64 21.22
C LYS A 206 -9.34 -0.87 20.92
N ASN A 207 -8.20 -1.33 21.45
CA ASN A 207 -6.91 -0.71 21.17
C ASN A 207 -6.42 -1.07 19.77
N THR A 208 -6.60 -2.33 19.33
CA THR A 208 -6.38 -2.75 17.94
C THR A 208 -7.20 -1.90 16.96
N ILE A 209 -8.50 -1.74 17.22
CA ILE A 209 -9.42 -0.98 16.37
C ILE A 209 -8.98 0.50 16.28
N THR A 210 -8.77 1.14 17.42
CA THR A 210 -8.35 2.56 17.47
C THR A 210 -6.99 2.77 16.79
N GLY A 211 -6.05 1.84 16.96
CA GLY A 211 -4.74 1.86 16.30
C GLY A 211 -4.86 1.73 14.78
N ALA A 212 -5.62 0.75 14.30
CA ALA A 212 -5.86 0.53 12.87
C ALA A 212 -6.54 1.75 12.21
N GLU A 213 -7.53 2.35 12.88
CA GLU A 213 -8.22 3.54 12.39
C GLU A 213 -7.31 4.76 12.36
N SER A 214 -6.41 4.93 13.34
CA SER A 214 -5.37 5.97 13.29
C SER A 214 -4.37 5.80 12.13
N ALA A 215 -4.15 4.55 11.68
CA ALA A 215 -3.34 4.22 10.50
C ALA A 215 -4.13 4.31 9.17
N GLY A 216 -5.41 4.68 9.20
CA GLY A 216 -6.25 4.87 8.00
C GLY A 216 -6.98 3.61 7.50
N TRP A 217 -7.06 2.56 8.32
CA TRP A 217 -7.99 1.45 8.08
C TRP A 217 -9.40 1.81 8.58
N LYS A 218 -10.41 1.07 8.13
CA LYS A 218 -11.79 1.14 8.65
C LYS A 218 -12.12 -0.18 9.32
N SER A 219 -12.59 -0.14 10.57
CA SER A 219 -13.05 -1.35 11.25
C SER A 219 -14.51 -1.68 10.91
N HIS A 220 -14.79 -2.97 10.77
CA HIS A 220 -16.13 -3.52 10.56
C HIS A 220 -16.23 -4.83 11.34
N MET A 221 -17.00 -4.81 12.44
CA MET A 221 -17.37 -6.01 13.17
C MET A 221 -18.64 -6.60 12.56
N TYR A 222 -18.61 -7.89 12.21
CA TYR A 222 -19.82 -8.65 11.90
C TYR A 222 -20.07 -9.69 13.00
N GLY A 223 -21.34 -9.87 13.35
CA GLY A 223 -21.76 -10.91 14.29
C GLY A 223 -21.44 -12.32 13.78
N VAL A 224 -21.70 -13.31 14.64
CA VAL A 224 -21.31 -14.71 14.40
C VAL A 224 -21.86 -15.24 13.08
N LYS A 225 -20.97 -15.82 12.25
CA LYS A 225 -21.27 -16.45 10.95
C LYS A 225 -20.47 -17.73 10.77
N LYS A 226 -20.85 -18.55 9.79
CA LYS A 226 -19.97 -19.60 9.24
C LYS A 226 -19.06 -19.00 8.18
N ALA A 227 -17.84 -19.51 8.10
CA ALA A 227 -16.89 -19.16 7.06
C ALA A 227 -17.20 -19.92 5.77
N ASP A 228 -18.04 -19.36 4.91
CA ASP A 228 -18.57 -19.99 3.66
C ASP A 228 -17.50 -20.53 2.69
N PHE A 229 -16.24 -20.12 2.85
CA PHE A 229 -15.08 -20.56 2.06
C PHE A 229 -14.38 -21.83 2.60
N LEU A 230 -14.80 -22.35 3.76
CA LEU A 230 -14.26 -23.55 4.40
C LEU A 230 -15.34 -24.64 4.46
N VAL A 231 -15.02 -25.84 3.96
CA VAL A 231 -15.87 -27.02 4.16
C VAL A 231 -15.88 -27.36 5.66
N ASP A 232 -17.07 -27.59 6.20
CA ASP A 232 -17.33 -27.81 7.64
C ASP A 232 -16.75 -26.72 8.55
N ALA A 233 -16.81 -25.46 8.09
CA ALA A 233 -16.46 -24.30 8.89
C ALA A 233 -17.24 -24.24 10.23
N PRO A 234 -16.55 -24.13 11.38
CA PRO A 234 -17.20 -23.72 12.61
C PRO A 234 -17.63 -22.25 12.51
N GLU A 235 -18.45 -21.83 13.48
CA GLU A 235 -18.90 -20.45 13.58
C GLU A 235 -17.82 -19.55 14.17
N TYR A 236 -17.71 -18.33 13.63
CA TYR A 236 -16.70 -17.34 13.97
C TYR A 236 -17.33 -15.96 14.11
N TYR A 237 -16.76 -15.14 15.00
CA TYR A 237 -16.96 -13.70 14.98
C TYR A 237 -15.96 -13.06 14.01
N GLU A 238 -16.42 -12.19 13.12
CA GLU A 238 -15.55 -11.59 12.08
C GLU A 238 -15.19 -10.15 12.43
N LEU A 239 -13.90 -9.89 12.64
CA LEU A 239 -13.35 -8.53 12.72
C LEU A 239 -12.64 -8.21 11.40
N MET A 240 -13.28 -7.40 10.55
CA MET A 240 -12.73 -6.95 9.27
C MET A 240 -12.10 -5.56 9.38
N PHE A 241 -10.91 -5.41 8.80
CA PHE A 241 -10.28 -4.13 8.53
C PHE A 241 -10.20 -3.90 7.01
N GLU A 242 -10.67 -2.74 6.56
CA GLU A 242 -10.62 -2.31 5.17
C GLU A 242 -9.68 -1.12 4.99
N ARG A 243 -8.89 -1.12 3.90
CA ARG A 243 -8.13 0.06 3.47
C ARG A 243 -8.14 0.24 1.96
N THR A 244 -8.31 1.50 1.53
CA THR A 244 -8.01 1.93 0.16
C THR A 244 -6.53 2.23 0.06
N LEU A 245 -5.85 1.62 -0.90
CA LEU A 245 -4.42 1.76 -1.16
C LEU A 245 -4.18 2.61 -2.41
N GLU A 246 -2.96 3.15 -2.54
CA GLU A 246 -2.52 3.77 -3.79
C GLU A 246 -2.54 2.75 -4.94
N ARG A 247 -2.87 3.21 -6.16
CA ARG A 247 -2.99 2.31 -7.33
C ARG A 247 -1.71 1.55 -7.64
N ASP A 248 -0.56 2.15 -7.33
CA ASP A 248 0.77 1.64 -7.67
C ASP A 248 1.51 1.01 -6.47
N PHE A 249 0.82 0.73 -5.35
CA PHE A 249 1.44 0.19 -4.14
C PHE A 249 2.18 -1.14 -4.40
N LEU A 250 1.69 -1.97 -5.33
CA LEU A 250 2.34 -3.23 -5.80
C LEU A 250 3.70 -3.03 -6.50
N PHE A 251 4.11 -1.79 -6.75
CA PHE A 251 5.39 -1.40 -7.34
C PHE A 251 6.27 -0.62 -6.36
N SER A 252 5.66 0.06 -5.38
CA SER A 252 6.37 0.69 -4.28
C SER A 252 6.72 -0.31 -3.18
N SER A 253 8.01 -0.66 -3.07
CA SER A 253 8.50 -1.56 -2.01
C SER A 253 8.34 -0.95 -0.60
N SER A 254 8.31 0.38 -0.47
CA SER A 254 8.05 1.04 0.82
C SER A 254 6.58 0.87 1.24
N GLU A 255 5.63 1.04 0.31
CA GLU A 255 4.20 0.83 0.62
C GLU A 255 3.91 -0.63 0.93
N GLN A 256 4.50 -1.58 0.20
CA GLN A 256 4.37 -3.01 0.50
C GLN A 256 4.90 -3.32 1.91
N LEU A 257 6.09 -2.83 2.27
CA LEU A 257 6.64 -3.05 3.61
C LEU A 257 5.79 -2.37 4.69
N PHE A 258 5.32 -1.14 4.45
CA PHE A 258 4.46 -0.39 5.37
C PHE A 258 3.13 -1.12 5.62
N ILE A 259 2.41 -1.53 4.56
CA ILE A 259 1.15 -2.27 4.69
C ILE A 259 1.35 -3.66 5.30
N ALA A 260 2.44 -4.37 4.99
CA ALA A 260 2.77 -5.64 5.64
C ALA A 260 3.08 -5.47 7.14
N ASN A 261 3.73 -4.35 7.53
CA ASN A 261 3.97 -4.00 8.93
C ASN A 261 2.67 -3.65 9.66
N ASP A 262 1.77 -2.86 9.06
CA ASP A 262 0.44 -2.57 9.61
C ASP A 262 -0.34 -3.86 9.91
N ILE A 263 -0.38 -4.79 8.94
CA ILE A 263 -1.03 -6.10 9.09
C ILE A 263 -0.41 -6.88 10.26
N ALA A 264 0.92 -6.88 10.38
CA ALA A 264 1.61 -7.56 11.46
C ALA A 264 1.41 -6.89 12.83
N MET A 265 1.31 -5.57 12.90
CA MET A 265 1.02 -4.84 14.15
C MET A 265 -0.42 -5.06 14.61
N MET A 266 -1.40 -5.00 13.69
CA MET A 266 -2.79 -5.40 13.99
C MET A 266 -2.86 -6.84 14.49
N THR A 267 -2.20 -7.78 13.79
CA THR A 267 -2.14 -9.19 14.19
C THR A 267 -1.51 -9.36 15.58
N ARG A 268 -0.37 -8.68 15.85
CA ARG A 268 0.31 -8.74 17.16
C ARG A 268 -0.59 -8.19 18.28
N SER A 269 -1.31 -7.10 18.02
CA SER A 269 -2.25 -6.50 18.98
C SER A 269 -3.40 -7.45 19.31
N ILE A 270 -4.06 -8.05 18.31
CA ILE A 270 -5.12 -9.05 18.48
C ILE A 270 -4.61 -10.27 19.28
N MET A 271 -3.39 -10.73 19.00
CA MET A 271 -2.77 -11.83 19.76
C MET A 271 -2.47 -11.46 21.22
N LEU A 272 -2.04 -10.22 21.49
CA LEU A 272 -1.81 -9.72 22.85
C LEU A 272 -3.13 -9.55 23.63
N GLU A 273 -4.17 -9.02 22.99
CA GLU A 273 -5.50 -8.87 23.60
C GLU A 273 -6.12 -10.25 23.86
N ARG A 274 -6.11 -11.19 22.90
CA ARG A 274 -6.53 -12.59 23.13
C ARG A 274 -5.74 -13.26 24.27
N HIS A 275 -4.44 -12.96 24.42
CA HIS A 275 -3.62 -13.49 25.51
C HIS A 275 -4.06 -13.00 26.89
N ARG A 276 -4.35 -11.70 27.04
CA ARG A 276 -4.81 -11.11 28.31
C ARG A 276 -6.11 -11.76 28.79
N PHE A 277 -7.14 -11.78 27.94
CA PHE A 277 -8.44 -12.37 28.29
C PHE A 277 -8.35 -13.89 28.50
N SER A 278 -7.50 -14.61 27.76
CA SER A 278 -7.24 -16.05 28.01
C SER A 278 -6.56 -16.32 29.36
N GLY A 279 -5.79 -15.36 29.89
CA GLY A 279 -5.18 -15.44 31.22
C GLY A 279 -6.15 -15.07 32.34
N GLU A 280 -6.92 -13.99 32.15
CA GLU A 280 -7.92 -13.52 33.11
C GLU A 280 -9.10 -14.50 33.29
N ALA A 281 -9.40 -15.31 32.26
CA ALA A 281 -10.40 -16.38 32.31
C ALA A 281 -10.00 -17.62 33.17
N ARG A 282 -8.85 -17.62 33.86
CA ARG A 282 -8.44 -18.74 34.75
C ARG A 282 -8.15 -18.36 36.23
N PRO A 283 -9.09 -17.81 37.02
CA PRO A 283 -8.84 -17.41 38.40
C PRO A 283 -9.48 -18.35 39.47
N SER A 284 -9.69 -19.65 39.23
CA SER A 284 -10.32 -20.54 40.25
C SER A 284 -10.11 -22.07 40.09
N GLN A 285 -8.87 -22.58 40.10
CA GLN A 285 -8.62 -24.03 40.32
C GLN A 285 -7.52 -24.38 41.35
N CYS A 286 -6.75 -23.43 41.88
CA CYS A 286 -5.76 -23.68 42.93
C CYS A 286 -6.32 -23.54 44.36
N ALA A 287 -7.61 -23.85 44.56
CA ALA A 287 -8.34 -23.58 45.82
C ALA A 287 -8.99 -24.83 46.45
N SER A 288 -8.70 -26.03 45.93
CA SER A 288 -9.32 -27.29 46.37
C SER A 288 -8.33 -28.41 46.66
N GLU A 289 -7.06 -28.07 46.94
CA GLU A 289 -5.98 -29.04 47.20
C GLU A 289 -5.13 -28.60 48.41
N CYS A 290 -5.79 -27.97 49.39
CA CYS A 290 -5.23 -27.52 50.67
C CYS A 290 -6.22 -27.75 51.83
N ASP A 291 -6.95 -28.88 51.80
CA ASP A 291 -7.66 -29.46 52.95
C ASP A 291 -7.90 -30.96 52.69
N VAL A 292 -7.60 -31.80 53.71
CA VAL A 292 -7.54 -33.29 53.80
C VAL A 292 -6.13 -33.86 53.81
#